data_AF-A0A9D6PZ64-F1
#
_entry.id   AF-A0A9D6PZ64-F1
#
_cell.length_a   1.000
_cell.length_b   1.000
_cell.length_c   1.000
_cell.angle_alpha   90.00
_cell.angle_beta   90.00
_cell.angle_gamma   90.00
#
_symmetry.space_group_name_H-M   'P 1'
#
loop_
_entity.id
_entity.type
_entity.pdbx_description
1 polymer ?
#
loop_
_entity_poly.entity_id
_entity_poly.type
_entity_poly.pdbx_seq_one_letter_code
_entity_poly.pdbx_strand_id
1 'polypeptide(L)'
;MNTVLSVAALVEILGWPLLHFIWQGVLIACLTALGCAFLRNARPHSRYALACLGLGLCLLWPAFGVYRQIVTPASMSLDAALALVKSSAGQVDIVFRYESELAASLQRTLPWLVTGWMSGVAFMLCRMALGLLWIRGLGQAIASDEQRRLSALWQARTSQLALELDLSRSVQLKVDSRLHSPLTTGCWQPVIVMPLALLSGMPPDLIDALLAHELAHIKRWDYAVNLLQNLVLSLLFYHPAVWWIARRIDIEREQIADDIAAGVLAKPRDLALALQKLDHLQYAALAQAANGGQLLIRIKRLIRPDQQPWRWSMAAPVLGVLVAAALLLAYQHPAPEPVPAAARLAGQGAQLTAYVKTHSQHVLVLDEASGRILLQKDADASVPIASLSKLMTAMVTLDAGLDMQESITISAEDVPLGLHSKSRLPVGLSLSRQALLDLMLIPSDNRAAKALARTYPGGEAGFLAAVQRKIQALRLQQTVIEEPTGISPRNTSSATDLARLAAAASAYPEISRLTTTSEHSVRIKGKDVAYQNSNPLIGQKDWDIVVAKTGFSRDAGRCMLLRAKIAGKNITMVLLNAQNPDLRNEDVGSIRRMVESMASLTPLPPPKRDPGFRAVIA
;
A
#
# COMPACT_ATOMS: atom_id res chain seq x y z
N MET A 1 -18.98 40.54 5.98
CA MET A 1 -20.17 40.26 5.16
C MET A 1 -20.55 38.81 5.40
N ASN A 2 -21.70 38.60 6.05
CA ASN A 2 -22.17 37.30 6.52
C ASN A 2 -22.64 36.43 5.35
N THR A 3 -21.76 35.61 4.79
CA THR A 3 -22.18 34.44 4.02
C THR A 3 -22.76 33.44 5.01
N VAL A 4 -24.08 33.36 5.08
CA VAL A 4 -24.77 32.24 5.74
C VAL A 4 -24.31 30.99 5.01
N LEU A 5 -23.41 30.21 5.62
CA LEU A 5 -23.01 28.90 5.15
C LEU A 5 -24.29 28.07 4.99
N SER A 6 -24.62 27.70 3.74
CA SER A 6 -25.76 26.83 3.50
C SER A 6 -25.51 25.49 4.19
N VAL A 7 -26.57 24.83 4.65
CA VAL A 7 -26.46 23.50 5.28
C VAL A 7 -25.74 22.52 4.33
N ALA A 8 -25.95 22.64 3.03
CA ALA A 8 -25.24 21.85 2.01
C ALA A 8 -23.72 22.12 2.01
N ALA A 9 -23.29 23.38 2.07
CA ALA A 9 -21.87 23.72 2.14
C ALA A 9 -21.20 23.16 3.40
N LEU A 10 -21.90 23.20 4.55
CA LEU A 10 -21.39 22.63 5.79
C LEU A 10 -21.17 21.11 5.68
N VAL A 11 -22.11 20.40 5.03
CA VAL A 11 -22.01 18.95 4.81
C VAL A 11 -20.81 18.61 3.94
N GLU A 12 -20.53 19.36 2.88
CA GLU A 12 -19.37 19.11 2.02
C GLU A 12 -18.05 19.40 2.74
N ILE A 13 -17.99 20.54 3.44
CA ILE A 13 -16.82 20.99 4.22
C ILE A 13 -16.40 19.95 5.27
N LEU A 14 -17.36 19.32 5.94
CA LEU A 14 -17.10 18.34 6.99
C LEU A 14 -17.01 16.91 6.46
N GLY A 15 -17.87 16.54 5.51
CA GLY A 15 -18.06 15.15 5.08
C GLY A 15 -16.85 14.56 4.37
N TRP A 16 -16.25 15.29 3.42
CA TRP A 16 -15.12 14.79 2.64
C TRP A 16 -13.85 14.57 3.48
N PRO A 17 -13.43 15.51 4.35
CA PRO A 17 -12.30 15.27 5.26
C PRO A 17 -12.52 14.06 6.18
N LEU A 18 -13.75 13.87 6.71
CA LEU A 18 -14.07 12.71 7.56
C LEU A 18 -13.97 11.39 6.81
N LEU A 19 -14.43 11.35 5.55
CA LEU A 19 -14.36 10.15 4.70
C LEU A 19 -12.91 9.81 4.33
N HIS A 20 -12.11 10.79 3.92
CA HIS A 20 -10.70 10.56 3.65
C HIS A 20 -9.92 10.15 4.90
N PHE A 21 -10.36 10.60 6.08
CA PHE A 21 -9.71 10.23 7.33
C PHE A 21 -9.78 8.72 7.63
N ILE A 22 -10.69 7.97 7.01
CA ILE A 22 -10.78 6.50 7.18
C ILE A 22 -9.46 5.81 6.83
N TRP A 23 -8.83 6.17 5.70
CA TRP A 23 -7.55 5.57 5.31
C TRP A 23 -6.36 6.33 5.92
N GLN A 24 -6.48 7.64 6.11
CA GLN A 24 -5.40 8.47 6.69
C GLN A 24 -5.15 8.10 8.15
N GLY A 25 -6.20 7.86 8.94
CA GLY A 25 -6.08 7.44 10.34
C GLY A 25 -5.42 6.08 10.48
N VAL A 26 -5.69 5.13 9.57
CA VAL A 26 -5.00 3.83 9.50
C VAL A 26 -3.51 4.05 9.22
N LEU A 27 -3.17 4.90 8.25
CA LEU A 27 -1.78 5.21 7.94
C LEU A 27 -1.03 5.82 9.13
N ILE A 28 -1.60 6.83 9.79
CA ILE A 28 -1.01 7.46 10.97
C ILE A 28 -0.77 6.42 12.08
N ALA A 29 -1.72 5.51 12.30
CA ALA A 29 -1.57 4.44 13.29
C ALA A 29 -0.45 3.45 12.91
N CYS A 30 -0.32 3.07 11.64
CA CYS A 30 0.77 2.21 11.17
C CYS A 30 2.15 2.87 11.34
N LEU A 31 2.27 4.17 11.03
CA LEU A 31 3.49 4.94 11.27
C LEU A 31 3.83 5.02 12.77
N THR A 32 2.82 5.25 13.61
CA THR A 32 2.97 5.29 15.07
C THR A 32 3.41 3.92 15.61
N ALA A 33 2.82 2.84 15.11
CA ALA A 33 3.19 1.47 15.47
C ALA A 33 4.62 1.13 15.07
N LEU A 34 5.05 1.56 13.89
CA LEU A 34 6.42 1.40 13.43
C LEU A 34 7.42 2.14 14.31
N GLY A 35 7.16 3.42 14.58
CA GLY A 35 8.04 4.19 15.44
C GLY A 35 8.09 3.62 16.85
N CYS A 36 6.98 3.11 17.39
CA CYS A 36 6.97 2.38 18.66
C CYS A 36 7.79 1.09 18.61
N ALA A 37 7.78 0.39 17.48
CA ALA A 37 8.58 -0.82 17.28
C ALA A 37 10.08 -0.49 17.25
N PHE A 38 10.50 0.55 16.52
CA PHE A 38 11.90 1.02 16.53
C PHE A 38 12.33 1.54 17.91
N LEU A 39 11.42 2.19 18.63
CA LEU A 39 11.65 2.71 19.98
C LEU A 39 11.35 1.69 21.09
N ARG A 40 11.26 0.38 20.77
CA ARG A 40 10.89 -0.65 21.76
C ARG A 40 11.85 -0.70 22.95
N ASN A 41 13.13 -0.43 22.74
CA ASN A 41 14.15 -0.37 23.80
C ASN A 41 14.39 1.06 24.34
N ALA A 42 13.72 2.07 23.78
CA ALA A 42 13.80 3.42 24.30
C ALA A 42 13.05 3.58 25.62
N ARG A 43 13.27 4.70 26.30
CA ARG A 43 12.51 5.06 27.51
C ARG A 43 11.02 5.21 27.17
N PRO A 44 10.08 4.86 28.06
CA PRO A 44 8.64 5.02 27.83
C PRO A 44 8.25 6.44 27.40
N HIS A 45 8.95 7.47 27.90
CA HIS A 45 8.76 8.87 27.48
C HIS A 45 8.82 9.08 25.96
N SER A 46 9.76 8.43 25.26
CA SER A 46 9.91 8.60 23.81
C SER A 46 8.75 7.96 23.05
N ARG A 47 8.27 6.78 23.50
CA ARG A 47 7.12 6.10 22.91
C ARG A 47 5.82 6.85 23.19
N TYR A 48 5.67 7.38 24.40
CA TYR A 48 4.57 8.24 24.79
C TYR A 48 4.51 9.50 23.91
N ALA A 49 5.63 10.21 23.75
CA ALA A 49 5.70 11.40 22.91
C ALA A 49 5.33 11.10 21.45
N LEU A 50 5.83 9.98 20.89
CA LEU A 50 5.46 9.54 19.55
C LEU A 50 3.96 9.25 19.43
N ALA A 51 3.37 8.55 20.41
CA ALA A 51 1.94 8.25 20.39
C ALA A 51 1.09 9.53 20.53
N CYS A 52 1.50 10.50 21.36
CA CYS A 52 0.88 11.82 21.44
C CYS A 52 0.98 12.60 20.12
N LEU A 53 2.13 12.54 19.42
CA LEU A 53 2.28 13.12 18.08
C LEU A 53 1.33 12.46 17.08
N GLY A 54 1.24 11.13 17.09
CA GLY A 54 0.30 10.38 16.25
C GLY A 54 -1.16 10.81 16.49
N LEU A 55 -1.57 10.93 17.75
CA LEU A 55 -2.91 11.41 18.09
C LEU A 55 -3.13 12.88 17.67
N GLY A 56 -2.11 13.74 17.83
CA GLY A 56 -2.14 15.12 17.35
C GLY A 56 -2.32 15.20 15.83
N LEU A 57 -1.63 14.35 15.07
CA LEU A 57 -1.81 14.23 13.62
C LEU A 57 -3.23 13.76 13.26
N CYS A 58 -3.80 12.82 14.01
CA CYS A 58 -5.18 12.38 13.83
C CYS A 58 -6.18 13.54 13.98
N LEU A 59 -5.91 14.52 14.84
CA LEU A 59 -6.76 15.70 15.02
C LEU A 59 -6.49 16.78 13.96
N LEU A 60 -5.22 17.11 13.73
CA LEU A 60 -4.81 18.24 12.89
C LEU A 60 -5.04 17.98 11.40
N TRP A 61 -4.87 16.73 10.95
CA TRP A 61 -5.00 16.40 9.52
C TRP A 61 -6.42 16.61 8.96
N PRO A 62 -7.50 16.06 9.54
CA PRO A 62 -8.87 16.34 9.07
C PRO A 62 -9.25 17.81 9.26
N ALA A 63 -8.78 18.47 10.34
CA ALA A 63 -8.99 19.90 10.56
C ALA A 63 -8.35 20.76 9.46
N PHE A 64 -7.16 20.40 9.00
CA PHE A 64 -6.51 21.04 7.86
C PHE A 64 -7.30 20.81 6.56
N GLY A 65 -7.88 19.63 6.37
CA GLY A 65 -8.80 19.34 5.27
C GLY A 65 -10.00 20.29 5.25
N VAL A 66 -10.65 20.48 6.40
CA VAL A 66 -11.75 21.45 6.59
C VAL A 66 -11.28 22.87 6.30
N TYR A 67 -10.15 23.29 6.86
CA TYR A 67 -9.57 24.61 6.64
C TYR A 67 -9.31 24.90 5.15
N ARG A 68 -8.72 23.94 4.43
CA ARG A 68 -8.52 24.09 2.98
C ARG A 68 -9.83 24.29 2.22
N GLN A 69 -10.89 23.58 2.57
CA GLN A 69 -12.18 23.76 1.91
C GLN A 69 -12.82 25.13 2.19
N ILE A 70 -12.55 25.71 3.36
CA ILE A 70 -13.05 27.04 3.74
C ILE A 70 -12.24 28.16 3.07
N VAL A 71 -10.91 28.04 3.01
CA VAL A 71 -10.01 29.12 2.53
C VAL A 71 -9.82 29.09 1.02
N THR A 72 -9.83 27.90 0.43
CA THR A 72 -9.88 27.72 -1.02
C THR A 72 -11.21 27.05 -1.37
N PRO A 73 -12.36 27.75 -1.24
CA PRO A 73 -13.61 27.25 -1.78
C PRO A 73 -13.37 27.12 -3.28
N ALA A 74 -13.40 25.90 -3.79
CA ALA A 74 -12.93 25.58 -5.13
C ALA A 74 -13.50 26.54 -6.19
N SER A 75 -12.67 27.45 -6.70
CA SER A 75 -12.89 28.17 -7.96
C SER A 75 -12.29 27.42 -9.16
N MET A 76 -12.01 26.13 -8.99
CA MET A 76 -12.12 25.17 -10.08
C MET A 76 -13.32 24.30 -9.75
N SER A 77 -14.45 24.59 -10.37
CA SER A 77 -15.58 23.68 -10.32
C SER A 77 -15.06 22.30 -10.72
N LEU A 78 -15.45 21.28 -9.96
CA LEU A 78 -15.23 19.90 -10.36
C LEU A 78 -15.70 19.71 -11.81
N ASP A 79 -16.72 20.48 -12.24
CA ASP A 79 -17.20 20.59 -13.61
C ASP A 79 -16.24 21.20 -14.63
N ALA A 80 -15.36 22.15 -14.28
CA ALA A 80 -14.36 22.71 -15.18
C ALA A 80 -13.16 21.75 -15.33
N ALA A 81 -12.73 21.11 -14.24
CA ALA A 81 -11.75 20.03 -14.27
C ALA A 81 -12.31 18.79 -14.99
N LEU A 82 -13.56 18.42 -14.69
CA LEU A 82 -14.31 17.36 -15.37
C LEU A 82 -14.62 17.74 -16.81
N ALA A 83 -14.82 19.00 -17.20
CA ALA A 83 -15.01 19.37 -18.60
C ALA A 83 -13.70 19.26 -19.39
N LEU A 84 -12.57 19.58 -18.77
CA LEU A 84 -11.24 19.39 -19.35
C LEU A 84 -10.86 17.90 -19.46
N VAL A 85 -11.31 17.07 -18.50
CA VAL A 85 -11.10 15.61 -18.48
C VAL A 85 -12.14 14.87 -19.36
N LYS A 86 -13.40 15.30 -19.38
CA LYS A 86 -14.49 14.79 -20.24
C LYS A 86 -14.20 15.09 -21.72
N SER A 87 -13.54 16.20 -22.02
CA SER A 87 -13.12 16.53 -23.40
C SER A 87 -11.86 15.77 -23.85
N SER A 88 -11.16 15.06 -22.96
CA SER A 88 -9.90 14.38 -23.27
C SER A 88 -9.88 12.86 -23.03
N ALA A 89 -10.88 12.26 -22.37
CA ALA A 89 -10.80 10.86 -21.97
C ALA A 89 -12.10 10.06 -22.19
N GLY A 90 -12.18 9.30 -23.28
CA GLY A 90 -13.29 8.37 -23.54
C GLY A 90 -13.09 6.95 -22.96
N GLN A 91 -12.02 6.72 -22.19
CA GLN A 91 -11.78 5.46 -21.45
C GLN A 91 -11.90 5.62 -19.92
N VAL A 92 -12.04 6.87 -19.49
CA VAL A 92 -12.35 7.30 -18.13
C VAL A 92 -13.80 6.94 -17.78
N ASP A 93 -14.69 6.71 -18.74
CA ASP A 93 -16.13 6.57 -18.50
C ASP A 93 -16.59 5.40 -17.62
N ILE A 94 -15.84 4.30 -17.43
CA ILE A 94 -16.28 3.17 -16.57
C ILE A 94 -15.72 3.26 -15.16
N VAL A 95 -14.43 3.58 -14.98
CA VAL A 95 -13.86 3.86 -13.65
C VAL A 95 -14.40 5.19 -13.15
N PHE A 96 -14.58 6.20 -14.00
CA PHE A 96 -15.33 7.40 -13.64
C PHE A 96 -16.83 7.16 -13.63
N ARG A 97 -17.46 6.16 -14.27
CA ARG A 97 -18.84 5.80 -13.92
C ARG A 97 -18.90 5.18 -12.54
N TYR A 98 -18.03 4.26 -12.21
CA TYR A 98 -18.01 3.67 -10.88
C TYR A 98 -17.59 4.69 -9.82
N GLU A 99 -16.59 5.53 -10.08
CA GLU A 99 -16.18 6.63 -9.21
C GLU A 99 -17.18 7.77 -9.24
N SER A 100 -17.91 8.06 -10.31
CA SER A 100 -18.95 9.10 -10.33
C SER A 100 -20.30 8.59 -9.82
N GLU A 101 -20.62 7.31 -9.95
CA GLU A 101 -21.78 6.67 -9.33
C GLU A 101 -21.50 6.43 -7.86
N LEU A 102 -20.29 6.01 -7.48
CA LEU A 102 -19.84 5.93 -6.09
C LEU A 102 -19.70 7.33 -5.50
N ALA A 103 -19.11 8.32 -6.18
CA ALA A 103 -19.03 9.69 -5.70
C ALA A 103 -20.41 10.35 -5.66
N ALA A 104 -21.31 10.12 -6.63
CA ALA A 104 -22.68 10.63 -6.57
C ALA A 104 -23.53 9.88 -5.53
N SER A 105 -23.28 8.58 -5.30
CA SER A 105 -23.90 7.83 -4.20
C SER A 105 -23.37 8.31 -2.84
N LEU A 106 -22.05 8.52 -2.73
CA LEU A 106 -21.40 9.09 -1.55
C LEU A 106 -21.87 10.51 -1.31
N GLN A 107 -22.01 11.36 -2.33
CA GLN A 107 -22.50 12.73 -2.21
C GLN A 107 -23.98 12.75 -1.81
N ARG A 108 -24.80 11.80 -2.31
CA ARG A 108 -26.19 11.59 -1.85
C ARG A 108 -26.28 11.09 -0.40
N THR A 109 -25.34 10.27 0.03
CA THR A 109 -25.30 9.71 1.39
C THR A 109 -24.53 10.59 2.38
N LEU A 110 -23.75 11.55 1.91
CA LEU A 110 -22.89 12.44 2.71
C LEU A 110 -23.68 13.20 3.79
N PRO A 111 -24.87 13.76 3.52
CA PRO A 111 -25.67 14.42 4.56
C PRO A 111 -26.06 13.46 5.70
N TRP A 112 -26.38 12.20 5.37
CA TRP A 112 -26.71 11.18 6.36
C TRP A 112 -25.49 10.74 7.17
N LEU A 113 -24.32 10.64 6.53
CA LEU A 113 -23.06 10.35 7.21
C LEU A 113 -22.66 11.48 8.16
N VAL A 114 -22.77 12.74 7.71
CA VAL A 114 -22.44 13.91 8.55
C VAL A 114 -23.43 14.07 9.70
N THR A 115 -24.73 13.89 9.47
CA THR A 115 -25.74 13.95 10.55
C THR A 115 -25.57 12.80 11.56
N GLY A 116 -25.29 11.58 11.09
CA GLY A 116 -24.94 10.46 11.95
C GLY A 116 -23.68 10.73 12.77
N TRP A 117 -22.64 11.27 12.13
CA TRP A 117 -21.40 11.67 12.80
C TRP A 117 -21.64 12.76 13.84
N MET A 118 -22.33 13.86 13.50
CA MET A 118 -22.69 14.95 14.41
C MET A 118 -23.47 14.44 15.63
N SER A 119 -24.41 13.52 15.41
CA SER A 119 -25.20 12.92 16.49
C SER A 119 -24.31 12.08 17.41
N GLY A 120 -23.39 11.29 16.84
CA GLY A 120 -22.42 10.52 17.60
C GLY A 120 -21.46 11.41 18.41
N VAL A 121 -20.96 12.50 17.82
CA VAL A 121 -20.13 13.49 18.50
C VAL A 121 -20.91 14.16 19.63
N ALA A 122 -22.14 14.61 19.39
CA ALA A 122 -22.99 15.23 20.40
C ALA A 122 -23.25 14.27 21.58
N PHE A 123 -23.54 13.00 21.28
CA PHE A 123 -23.69 11.96 22.31
C PHE A 123 -22.40 11.76 23.12
N MET A 124 -21.25 11.63 22.45
CA MET A 124 -19.95 11.44 23.12
C MET A 124 -19.54 12.64 23.96
N LEU A 125 -19.76 13.86 23.46
CA LEU A 125 -19.50 15.10 24.19
C LEU A 125 -20.46 15.26 25.38
N CYS A 126 -21.74 14.91 25.23
CA CYS A 126 -22.70 14.90 26.32
C CYS A 126 -22.27 13.89 27.40
N ARG A 127 -21.92 12.66 27.01
CA ARG A 127 -21.38 11.64 27.91
C ARG A 127 -20.12 12.13 28.64
N MET A 128 -19.21 12.80 27.94
CA MET A 128 -18.01 13.40 28.53
C MET A 128 -18.36 14.52 29.51
N ALA A 129 -19.29 15.42 29.15
CA ALA A 129 -19.74 16.51 30.00
C ALA A 129 -20.42 16.00 31.28
N LEU A 130 -21.30 15.00 31.16
CA LEU A 130 -21.91 14.32 32.30
C LEU A 130 -20.86 13.66 33.20
N GLY A 131 -19.84 13.03 32.61
CA GLY A 131 -18.69 12.50 33.37
C GLY A 131 -17.94 13.58 34.14
N LEU A 132 -17.66 14.73 33.52
CA LEU A 132 -17.00 15.87 34.18
C LEU A 132 -17.88 16.49 35.29
N LEU A 133 -19.19 16.55 35.08
CA LEU A 133 -20.14 17.02 36.10
C LEU A 133 -20.23 16.05 37.29
N TRP A 134 -20.26 14.74 37.02
CA TRP A 134 -20.23 13.71 38.05
C TRP A 134 -18.95 13.81 38.90
N ILE A 135 -17.79 13.97 38.26
CA ILE A 135 -16.51 14.18 38.94
C ILE A 135 -16.51 15.46 39.79
N ARG A 136 -17.05 16.57 39.27
CA ARG A 136 -17.21 17.81 40.05
C ARG A 136 -18.14 17.61 41.26
N GLY A 137 -19.21 16.83 41.09
CA GLY A 137 -20.14 16.47 42.15
C GLY A 137 -19.49 15.64 43.26
N LEU A 138 -18.56 14.73 42.95
CA LEU A 138 -17.78 14.00 43.95
C LEU A 138 -16.99 14.96 44.85
N GLY A 139 -16.36 15.97 44.26
CA GLY A 139 -15.60 16.97 45.01
C GLY A 139 -16.43 17.89 45.90
N GLN A 140 -17.75 18.02 45.64
CA GLN A 140 -18.68 18.91 46.34
C GLN A 140 -19.63 18.17 47.30
N ALA A 141 -19.70 16.85 47.25
CA ALA A 141 -20.57 16.07 48.11
C ALA A 141 -20.20 16.27 49.59
N ILE A 142 -21.22 16.30 50.45
CA ILE A 142 -21.05 16.45 51.90
C ILE A 142 -20.28 15.22 52.42
N ALA A 143 -19.01 15.44 52.76
CA ALA A 143 -18.16 14.41 53.35
C ALA A 143 -18.59 14.14 54.80
N SER A 144 -18.64 12.87 55.18
CA SER A 144 -18.82 12.48 56.58
C SER A 144 -17.65 13.00 57.44
N ASP A 145 -17.88 13.13 58.74
CA ASP A 145 -16.81 13.57 59.66
C ASP A 145 -15.61 12.61 59.67
N GLU A 146 -15.85 11.31 59.46
CA GLU A 146 -14.81 10.29 59.30
C GLU A 146 -13.97 10.53 58.03
N GLN A 147 -14.62 10.77 56.89
CA GLN A 147 -13.93 11.09 55.63
C GLN A 147 -13.08 12.35 55.75
N ARG A 148 -13.60 13.39 56.44
CA ARG A 148 -12.84 14.63 56.70
C ARG A 148 -11.62 14.39 57.57
N ARG A 149 -11.74 13.59 58.64
CA ARG A 149 -10.60 13.22 59.51
C ARG A 149 -9.54 12.44 58.75
N LEU A 150 -9.92 11.40 58.00
CA LEU A 150 -8.98 10.59 57.23
C LEU A 150 -8.28 11.40 56.13
N SER A 151 -9.02 12.28 55.44
CA SER A 151 -8.43 13.20 54.47
C SER A 151 -7.36 14.08 55.11
N ALA A 152 -7.64 14.67 56.29
CA ALA A 152 -6.69 15.51 57.01
C ALA A 152 -5.43 14.76 57.48
N LEU A 153 -5.58 13.52 57.96
CA LEU A 153 -4.45 12.68 58.40
C LEU A 153 -3.46 12.42 57.25
N TRP A 154 -3.97 12.05 56.08
CA TRP A 154 -3.13 11.72 54.92
C TRP A 154 -2.74 12.92 54.07
N GLN A 155 -3.37 14.09 54.28
CA GLN A 155 -3.03 15.34 53.59
C GLN A 155 -1.59 15.77 53.84
N ALA A 156 -1.10 15.68 55.08
CA ALA A 156 0.28 16.04 55.43
C ALA A 156 1.28 15.16 54.67
N ARG A 157 1.05 13.85 54.65
CA ARG A 157 1.89 12.88 53.94
C ARG A 157 1.88 13.09 52.42
N THR A 158 0.70 13.35 51.85
CA THR A 158 0.54 13.67 50.42
C THR A 158 1.30 14.95 50.05
N SER A 159 1.25 15.96 50.91
CA SER A 159 1.96 17.23 50.69
C SER A 159 3.47 17.05 50.75
N GLN A 160 3.97 16.19 51.65
CA GLN A 160 5.38 15.83 51.72
C GLN A 160 5.84 15.10 50.45
N LEU A 161 5.12 14.06 50.02
CA LEU A 161 5.44 13.33 48.79
C LEU A 161 5.39 14.25 47.56
N ALA A 162 4.47 15.23 47.55
CA ALA A 162 4.41 16.21 46.49
C ALA A 162 5.68 17.09 46.42
N LEU A 163 6.21 17.50 47.57
CA LEU A 163 7.48 18.24 47.65
C LEU A 163 8.67 17.36 47.21
N GLU A 164 8.71 16.10 47.63
CA GLU A 164 9.74 15.13 47.20
C GLU A 164 9.71 14.88 45.67
N LEU A 165 8.52 14.98 45.07
CA LEU A 165 8.29 14.91 43.62
C LEU A 165 8.51 16.24 42.89
N ASP A 166 8.96 17.31 43.56
CA ASP A 166 9.19 18.64 42.98
C ASP A 166 7.92 19.21 42.31
N LEU A 167 6.77 19.07 42.97
CA LEU A 167 5.51 19.66 42.55
C LEU A 167 5.38 21.10 43.08
N SER A 168 5.28 22.05 42.16
CA SER A 168 5.06 23.48 42.48
C SER A 168 3.62 23.81 42.91
N ARG A 169 2.73 22.81 42.94
CA ARG A 169 1.29 22.99 43.18
C ARG A 169 0.86 22.29 44.45
N SER A 170 0.00 22.95 45.23
CA SER A 170 -0.67 22.31 46.36
C SER A 170 -1.68 21.28 45.85
N VAL A 171 -1.48 20.01 46.23
CA VAL A 171 -2.39 18.90 45.92
C VAL A 171 -3.28 18.64 47.13
N GLN A 172 -4.59 18.60 46.95
CA GLN A 172 -5.53 18.21 48.02
C GLN A 172 -5.84 16.71 47.95
N LEU A 173 -6.04 16.09 49.11
CA LEU A 173 -6.51 14.73 49.24
C LEU A 173 -7.93 14.74 49.79
N LYS A 174 -8.83 14.00 49.14
CA LYS A 174 -10.20 13.76 49.62
C LYS A 174 -10.47 12.26 49.69
N VAL A 175 -11.28 11.84 50.65
CA VAL A 175 -11.69 10.43 50.80
C VAL A 175 -13.16 10.30 50.47
N ASP A 176 -13.50 9.36 49.59
CA ASP A 176 -14.89 9.08 49.19
C ASP A 176 -15.16 7.56 49.28
N SER A 177 -16.36 7.18 49.71
CA SER A 177 -16.77 5.77 49.87
C SER A 177 -17.42 5.18 48.61
N ARG A 178 -17.81 6.02 47.63
CA ARG A 178 -18.45 5.60 46.37
C ARG A 178 -17.44 5.22 45.29
N LEU A 179 -16.17 5.54 45.50
CA LEU A 179 -15.10 5.24 44.54
C LEU A 179 -14.47 3.88 44.82
N HIS A 180 -14.15 3.16 43.74
CA HIS A 180 -13.46 1.86 43.78
C HIS A 180 -11.99 1.95 43.37
N SER A 181 -11.57 3.05 42.74
CA SER A 181 -10.18 3.34 42.38
C SER A 181 -9.82 4.79 42.72
N PRO A 182 -8.54 5.09 42.97
CA PRO A 182 -8.08 6.47 43.08
C PRO A 182 -8.42 7.25 41.80
N LEU A 183 -8.72 8.53 41.97
CA LEU A 183 -9.01 9.43 40.86
C LEU A 183 -8.34 10.78 41.10
N THR A 184 -7.58 11.25 40.11
CA THR A 184 -7.02 12.59 40.08
C THR A 184 -7.95 13.54 39.31
N THR A 185 -8.31 14.66 39.93
CA THR A 185 -9.28 15.61 39.38
C THR A 185 -8.84 17.06 39.60
N GLY A 186 -9.40 18.01 38.84
CA GLY A 186 -9.15 19.45 39.03
C GLY A 186 -8.01 20.01 38.17
N CYS A 187 -8.36 20.88 37.22
CA CYS A 187 -7.40 21.42 36.24
C CYS A 187 -6.45 22.49 36.82
N TRP A 188 -6.91 23.21 37.85
CA TRP A 188 -6.21 24.37 38.45
C TRP A 188 -5.75 24.12 39.89
N GLN A 189 -6.51 23.32 40.63
CA GLN A 189 -6.15 22.78 41.95
C GLN A 189 -6.32 21.27 41.90
N PRO A 190 -5.23 20.50 41.73
CA PRO A 190 -5.33 19.05 41.63
C PRO A 190 -5.78 18.45 42.96
N VAL A 191 -6.79 17.58 42.89
CA VAL A 191 -7.36 16.85 44.01
C VAL A 191 -7.26 15.36 43.71
N ILE A 192 -6.58 14.62 44.60
CA ILE A 192 -6.60 13.15 44.61
C ILE A 192 -7.81 12.73 45.45
N VAL A 193 -8.74 12.00 44.85
CA VAL A 193 -9.86 11.37 45.58
C VAL A 193 -9.52 9.91 45.78
N MET A 194 -9.39 9.50 47.03
CA MET A 194 -8.98 8.15 47.41
C MET A 194 -10.17 7.34 47.96
N PRO A 195 -10.37 6.10 47.50
CA PRO A 195 -11.35 5.18 48.07
C PRO A 195 -11.12 4.93 49.55
N LEU A 196 -12.18 5.05 50.35
CA LEU A 196 -12.14 4.71 51.78
C LEU A 196 -11.66 3.28 52.03
N ALA A 197 -12.07 2.33 51.17
CA ALA A 197 -11.70 0.92 51.27
C ALA A 197 -10.19 0.66 51.11
N LEU A 198 -9.48 1.50 50.35
CA LEU A 198 -8.03 1.37 50.18
C LEU A 198 -7.27 1.88 51.40
N LEU A 199 -7.71 3.01 51.96
CA LEU A 199 -7.09 3.59 53.16
C LEU A 199 -7.29 2.72 54.41
N SER A 200 -8.38 1.97 54.50
CA SER A 200 -8.64 1.06 55.62
C SER A 200 -8.04 -0.34 55.42
N GLY A 201 -7.85 -0.79 54.18
CA GLY A 201 -7.43 -2.16 53.85
C GLY A 201 -5.96 -2.34 53.49
N MET A 202 -5.18 -1.26 53.37
CA MET A 202 -3.81 -1.30 52.85
C MET A 202 -2.77 -0.82 53.88
N PRO A 203 -1.60 -1.48 54.01
CA PRO A 203 -0.48 -0.99 54.82
C PRO A 203 -0.04 0.43 54.43
N PRO A 204 0.40 1.27 55.39
CA PRO A 204 0.81 2.65 55.14
C PRO A 204 1.86 2.81 54.02
N ASP A 205 2.88 1.95 53.99
CA ASP A 205 3.95 2.01 52.98
C ASP A 205 3.42 1.79 51.54
N LEU A 206 2.39 0.97 51.38
CA LEU A 206 1.77 0.73 50.08
C LEU A 206 0.81 1.87 49.68
N ILE A 207 0.21 2.56 50.65
CA ILE A 207 -0.57 3.79 50.40
C ILE A 207 0.37 4.90 49.92
N ASP A 208 1.56 5.04 50.51
CA ASP A 208 2.59 5.97 50.04
C ASP A 208 2.99 5.69 48.58
N ALA A 209 3.14 4.40 48.21
CA ALA A 209 3.41 3.98 46.84
C ALA A 209 2.29 4.39 45.87
N LEU A 210 1.04 4.21 46.27
CA LEU A 210 -0.11 4.60 45.47
C LEU A 210 -0.24 6.13 45.35
N LEU A 211 -0.02 6.87 46.43
CA LEU A 211 -0.04 8.33 46.43
C LEU A 211 1.07 8.91 45.53
N ALA A 212 2.28 8.36 45.59
CA ALA A 212 3.38 8.76 44.71
C ALA A 212 3.05 8.53 43.23
N HIS A 213 2.37 7.42 42.90
CA HIS A 213 1.87 7.12 41.55
C HIS A 213 0.85 8.15 41.06
N GLU A 214 -0.15 8.48 41.88
CA GLU A 214 -1.17 9.48 41.53
C GLU A 214 -0.58 10.90 41.41
N LEU A 215 0.38 11.24 42.28
CA LEU A 215 1.12 12.51 42.20
C LEU A 215 1.98 12.60 40.92
N ALA A 216 2.53 11.48 40.44
CA ALA A 216 3.27 11.44 39.18
C ALA A 216 2.37 11.82 37.98
N HIS A 217 1.11 11.39 37.96
CA HIS A 217 0.14 11.80 36.95
C HIS A 217 -0.15 13.31 36.99
N ILE A 218 -0.25 13.88 38.21
CA ILE A 218 -0.44 15.33 38.39
C ILE A 218 0.79 16.10 37.87
N LYS A 219 2.01 15.66 38.21
CA LYS A 219 3.27 16.28 37.76
C LYS A 219 3.36 16.34 36.23
N ARG A 220 2.88 15.29 35.56
CA ARG A 220 2.92 15.16 34.10
C ARG A 220 1.75 15.78 33.37
N TRP A 221 0.79 16.39 34.08
CA TRP A 221 -0.41 16.97 33.48
C TRP A 221 -1.25 15.95 32.70
N ASP A 222 -1.26 14.71 33.16
CA ASP A 222 -1.91 13.61 32.44
C ASP A 222 -3.42 13.80 32.28
N TYR A 223 -4.05 14.58 33.17
CA TYR A 223 -5.46 14.99 33.05
C TYR A 223 -5.74 15.82 31.79
N ALA A 224 -4.82 16.70 31.38
CA ALA A 224 -4.98 17.54 30.19
C ALA A 224 -4.87 16.68 28.92
N VAL A 225 -3.91 15.75 28.90
CA VAL A 225 -3.77 14.78 27.81
C VAL A 225 -4.95 13.83 27.77
N ASN A 226 -5.48 13.38 28.90
CA ASN A 226 -6.70 12.57 28.97
C ASN A 226 -7.93 13.32 28.44
N LEU A 227 -8.07 14.61 28.77
CA LEU A 227 -9.14 15.44 28.22
C LEU A 227 -9.03 15.57 26.69
N LEU A 228 -7.81 15.85 26.19
CA LEU A 228 -7.55 15.90 24.75
C LEU A 228 -7.82 14.56 24.07
N GLN A 229 -7.40 13.43 24.66
CA GLN A 229 -7.69 12.09 24.17
C GLN A 229 -9.19 11.83 24.05
N ASN A 230 -9.95 12.14 25.10
CA ASN A 230 -11.41 11.98 25.08
C ASN A 230 -12.08 12.91 24.06
N LEU A 231 -11.56 14.11 23.85
CA LEU A 231 -12.05 15.01 22.81
C LEU A 231 -11.79 14.42 21.41
N VAL A 232 -10.56 13.97 21.14
CA VAL A 232 -10.19 13.35 19.86
C VAL A 232 -10.99 12.08 19.61
N LEU A 233 -11.16 11.21 20.62
CA LEU A 233 -11.99 10.01 20.51
C LEU A 233 -13.48 10.34 20.37
N SER A 234 -13.96 11.47 20.90
CA SER A 234 -15.34 11.91 20.67
C SER A 234 -15.54 12.36 19.23
N LEU A 235 -14.56 13.05 18.63
CA LEU A 235 -14.60 13.49 17.24
C LEU A 235 -14.41 12.33 16.25
N LEU A 236 -13.55 11.37 16.58
CA LEU A 236 -13.13 10.26 15.72
C LEU A 236 -13.59 8.90 16.26
N PHE A 237 -14.75 8.88 16.92
CA PHE A 237 -15.27 7.70 17.65
C PHE A 237 -15.43 6.46 16.77
N TYR A 238 -15.65 6.64 15.47
CA TYR A 238 -15.85 5.57 14.50
C TYR A 238 -14.54 4.88 14.08
N HIS A 239 -13.37 5.42 14.45
CA HIS A 239 -12.10 5.02 13.85
C HIS A 239 -11.25 4.13 14.78
N PRO A 240 -11.21 2.79 14.60
CA PRO A 240 -10.54 1.86 15.53
C PRO A 240 -9.03 2.11 15.68
N ALA A 241 -8.36 2.62 14.64
CA ALA A 241 -6.93 2.93 14.73
C ALA A 241 -6.62 4.10 15.69
N VAL A 242 -7.54 5.08 15.82
CA VAL A 242 -7.38 6.18 16.79
C VAL A 242 -7.55 5.66 18.22
N TRP A 243 -8.52 4.76 18.44
CA TRP A 243 -8.66 4.04 19.71
C TRP A 243 -7.41 3.26 20.08
N TRP A 244 -6.76 2.63 19.09
CA TRP A 244 -5.50 1.93 19.31
C TRP A 244 -4.36 2.89 19.73
N ILE A 245 -4.22 4.05 19.08
CA ILE A 245 -3.23 5.07 19.46
C ILE A 245 -3.50 5.59 20.88
N ALA A 246 -4.76 5.93 21.20
CA ALA A 246 -5.14 6.38 22.54
C ALA A 246 -4.80 5.32 23.61
N ARG A 247 -5.16 4.05 23.35
CA ARG A 247 -4.79 2.95 24.24
C ARG A 247 -3.27 2.80 24.39
N ARG A 248 -2.49 3.12 23.36
CA ARG A 248 -1.02 3.11 23.46
C ARG A 248 -0.51 4.21 24.37
N ILE A 249 -1.09 5.41 24.29
CA ILE A 249 -0.79 6.52 25.20
C ILE A 249 -1.09 6.11 26.64
N ASP A 250 -2.25 5.48 26.90
CA ASP A 250 -2.60 4.99 28.24
C ASP A 250 -1.55 4.00 28.79
N ILE A 251 -1.14 3.02 27.99
CA ILE A 251 -0.13 2.03 28.41
C ILE A 251 1.20 2.69 28.77
N GLU A 252 1.70 3.59 27.91
CA GLU A 252 2.99 4.26 28.17
C GLU A 252 2.87 5.28 29.31
N ARG A 253 1.70 5.90 29.50
CA ARG A 253 1.43 6.83 30.60
C ARG A 253 1.58 6.14 31.94
N GLU A 254 0.96 4.97 32.12
CA GLU A 254 1.06 4.18 33.35
C GLU A 254 2.50 3.79 33.64
N GLN A 255 3.25 3.35 32.61
CA GLN A 255 4.65 2.97 32.74
C GLN A 255 5.57 4.12 33.20
N ILE A 256 5.28 5.35 32.76
CA ILE A 256 6.05 6.52 33.16
C ILE A 256 5.70 6.92 34.60
N ALA A 257 4.42 6.85 34.98
CA ALA A 257 4.00 7.12 36.35
C ALA A 257 4.63 6.13 37.34
N ASP A 258 4.69 4.85 36.98
CA ASP A 258 5.39 3.81 37.74
C ASP A 258 6.88 4.15 37.94
N ASP A 259 7.57 4.56 36.87
CA ASP A 259 9.00 4.90 36.92
C ASP A 259 9.27 6.11 37.84
N ILE A 260 8.39 7.12 37.82
CA ILE A 260 8.50 8.31 38.68
C ILE A 260 8.26 7.94 40.15
N ALA A 261 7.20 7.18 40.43
CA ALA A 261 6.86 6.77 41.80
C ALA A 261 7.94 5.87 42.41
N ALA A 262 8.46 4.91 41.63
CA ALA A 262 9.55 4.03 42.06
C ALA A 262 10.85 4.80 42.34
N GLY A 263 11.11 5.88 41.59
CA GLY A 263 12.28 6.73 41.77
C GLY A 263 12.30 7.49 43.10
N VAL A 264 11.14 7.95 43.59
CA VAL A 264 11.04 8.70 44.84
C VAL A 264 11.04 7.79 46.07
N LEU A 265 10.35 6.66 45.99
CA LEU A 265 10.21 5.76 47.14
C LEU A 265 11.37 4.78 47.31
N ALA A 266 12.27 4.69 46.31
CA ALA A 266 13.41 3.77 46.27
C ALA A 266 13.06 2.28 46.51
N LYS A 267 11.79 1.90 46.38
CA LYS A 267 11.26 0.54 46.65
C LYS A 267 10.30 0.06 45.55
N PRO A 268 10.81 -0.38 44.38
CA PRO A 268 9.98 -0.83 43.25
C PRO A 268 9.06 -2.02 43.57
N ARG A 269 9.45 -2.85 44.54
CA ARG A 269 8.66 -4.02 44.99
C ARG A 269 7.41 -3.61 45.74
N ASP A 270 7.48 -2.54 46.53
CA ASP A 270 6.34 -2.05 47.31
C ASP A 270 5.29 -1.45 46.37
N LEU A 271 5.71 -0.73 45.33
CA LEU A 271 4.82 -0.27 44.26
C LEU A 271 4.15 -1.45 43.53
N ALA A 272 4.90 -2.50 43.18
CA ALA A 272 4.33 -3.68 42.55
C ALA A 272 3.30 -4.40 43.44
N LEU A 273 3.54 -4.48 44.75
CA LEU A 273 2.61 -5.04 45.74
C LEU A 273 1.36 -4.17 45.92
N ALA A 274 1.52 -2.83 45.94
CA ALA A 274 0.40 -1.90 46.00
C ALA A 274 -0.52 -2.04 44.78
N LEU A 275 0.07 -2.10 43.57
CA LEU A 275 -0.66 -2.31 42.32
C LEU A 275 -1.37 -3.67 42.27
N GLN A 276 -0.73 -4.74 42.76
CA GLN A 276 -1.35 -6.06 42.85
C GLN A 276 -2.56 -6.07 43.82
N LYS A 277 -2.44 -5.41 44.98
CA LYS A 277 -3.55 -5.31 45.93
C LYS A 277 -4.70 -4.46 45.40
N LEU A 278 -4.40 -3.37 44.69
CA LEU A 278 -5.40 -2.55 44.01
C LEU A 278 -6.20 -3.38 43.00
N ASP A 279 -5.51 -4.20 42.20
CA ASP A 279 -6.14 -5.08 41.21
C ASP A 279 -7.02 -6.15 41.86
N HIS A 280 -6.56 -6.80 42.93
CA HIS A 280 -7.37 -7.78 43.68
C HIS A 280 -8.67 -7.19 44.23
N LEU A 281 -8.68 -5.91 44.62
CA LEU A 281 -9.89 -5.22 45.09
C LEU A 281 -10.81 -4.80 43.94
N GLN A 282 -10.28 -4.59 42.73
CA GLN A 282 -11.04 -4.28 41.52
C GLN A 282 -11.67 -5.53 40.86
N TYR A 283 -10.99 -6.68 40.91
CA TYR A 283 -11.44 -7.94 40.31
C TYR A 283 -12.68 -8.56 40.96
N ALA A 284 -13.11 -8.07 42.14
CA ALA A 284 -14.36 -8.48 42.77
C ALA A 284 -15.62 -7.88 42.11
N ALA A 285 -15.49 -6.85 41.26
CA ALA A 285 -16.65 -6.09 40.77
C ALA A 285 -17.03 -6.31 39.29
N LEU A 286 -16.15 -6.80 38.41
CA LEU A 286 -16.49 -7.09 37.00
C LEU A 286 -15.48 -8.04 36.37
N ALA A 287 -15.86 -9.32 36.26
CA ALA A 287 -15.15 -10.31 35.46
C ALA A 287 -15.41 -10.08 33.95
N GLN A 288 -14.38 -10.37 33.15
CA GLN A 288 -14.33 -10.36 31.67
C GLN A 288 -14.03 -9.03 30.98
N ALA A 289 -12.73 -8.71 30.83
CA ALA A 289 -12.13 -8.37 29.53
C ALA A 289 -10.61 -8.14 29.64
N ALA A 290 -9.81 -9.06 29.06
CA ALA A 290 -8.48 -8.86 28.46
C ALA A 290 -7.34 -8.06 29.17
N ASN A 291 -7.51 -7.51 30.37
CA ASN A 291 -6.53 -6.57 30.96
C ASN A 291 -5.45 -7.19 31.87
N GLY A 292 -5.60 -8.45 32.31
CA GLY A 292 -4.63 -9.10 33.20
C GLY A 292 -3.19 -9.17 32.65
N GLY A 293 -3.03 -9.14 31.32
CA GLY A 293 -1.71 -9.12 30.69
C GLY A 293 -0.94 -7.80 30.89
N GLN A 294 -1.62 -6.67 31.05
CA GLN A 294 -0.97 -5.35 31.15
C GLN A 294 -0.38 -5.10 32.54
N LEU A 295 -1.07 -5.53 33.60
CA LEU A 295 -0.56 -5.44 34.97
C LEU A 295 0.67 -6.33 35.18
N LEU A 296 0.63 -7.57 34.67
CA LEU A 296 1.79 -8.48 34.72
C LEU A 296 3.02 -7.89 34.01
N ILE A 297 2.83 -7.18 32.89
CA ILE A 297 3.93 -6.47 32.20
C ILE A 297 4.51 -5.35 33.08
N ARG A 298 3.67 -4.56 33.77
CA ARG A 298 4.11 -3.50 34.69
C ARG A 298 4.88 -4.08 35.88
N ILE A 299 4.32 -5.08 36.56
CA ILE A 299 4.96 -5.78 37.70
C ILE A 299 6.28 -6.41 37.28
N LYS A 300 6.32 -7.13 36.14
CA LYS A 300 7.54 -7.74 35.63
C LYS A 300 8.61 -6.69 35.36
N ARG A 301 8.25 -5.56 34.76
CA ARG A 301 9.19 -4.47 34.45
C ARG A 301 9.78 -3.83 35.72
N LEU A 302 8.96 -3.63 36.75
CA LEU A 302 9.41 -3.08 38.05
C LEU A 302 10.36 -4.03 38.80
N ILE A 303 10.16 -5.34 38.68
CA ILE A 303 10.96 -6.35 39.41
C ILE A 303 12.20 -6.82 38.63
N ARG A 304 12.09 -6.94 37.29
CA ARG A 304 13.18 -7.30 36.38
C ARG A 304 13.06 -6.52 35.06
N PRO A 305 13.88 -5.48 34.83
CA PRO A 305 13.95 -4.82 33.54
C PRO A 305 14.69 -5.73 32.53
N ASP A 306 14.02 -6.76 32.02
CA ASP A 306 14.57 -7.61 30.96
C ASP A 306 14.59 -6.84 29.62
N GLN A 307 15.75 -6.78 28.95
CA GLN A 307 15.83 -6.36 27.55
C GLN A 307 15.34 -7.51 26.67
N GLN A 308 14.21 -7.32 25.97
CA GLN A 308 13.73 -8.32 25.02
C GLN A 308 14.50 -8.23 23.69
N PRO A 309 15.03 -9.34 23.15
CA PRO A 309 15.74 -9.34 21.89
C PRO A 309 14.78 -9.07 20.71
N TRP A 310 15.29 -8.27 19.78
CA TRP A 310 14.64 -7.79 18.57
C TRP A 310 14.32 -8.95 17.60
N ARG A 311 13.06 -9.10 17.18
CA ARG A 311 12.60 -10.09 16.17
C ARG A 311 12.17 -9.36 14.90
N TRP A 312 12.91 -9.55 13.81
CA TRP A 312 12.70 -8.89 12.49
C TRP A 312 11.37 -9.26 11.82
N SER A 313 10.67 -10.29 12.32
CA SER A 313 9.40 -10.78 11.77
C SER A 313 8.21 -9.84 11.93
N MET A 314 8.39 -8.64 12.52
CA MET A 314 7.34 -7.62 12.66
C MET A 314 7.52 -6.40 11.72
N ALA A 315 8.59 -6.35 10.92
CA ALA A 315 8.84 -5.25 9.97
C ALA A 315 8.13 -5.43 8.61
N ALA A 316 7.75 -6.65 8.24
CA ALA A 316 7.10 -6.98 6.97
C ALA A 316 5.74 -6.30 6.73
N PRO A 317 4.77 -6.27 7.68
CA PRO A 317 3.51 -5.56 7.47
C PRO A 317 3.69 -4.04 7.39
N VAL A 318 4.78 -3.52 7.97
CA VAL A 318 5.07 -2.10 8.01
C VAL A 318 5.67 -1.58 6.71
N LEU A 319 6.56 -2.36 6.09
CA LEU A 319 7.08 -2.04 4.77
C LEU A 319 5.92 -2.02 3.74
N GLY A 320 4.95 -2.93 3.88
CA GLY A 320 3.74 -2.95 3.04
C GLY A 320 2.89 -1.69 3.17
N VAL A 321 2.65 -1.20 4.39
CA VAL A 321 1.84 0.02 4.59
C VAL A 321 2.60 1.29 4.23
N LEU A 322 3.92 1.36 4.49
CA LEU A 322 4.76 2.48 4.06
C LEU A 322 4.84 2.60 2.55
N VAL A 323 4.95 1.47 1.83
CA VAL A 323 4.94 1.45 0.36
C VAL A 323 3.56 1.86 -0.17
N ALA A 324 2.47 1.34 0.40
CA ALA A 324 1.11 1.77 0.02
C ALA A 324 0.88 3.27 0.27
N ALA A 325 1.38 3.80 1.37
CA ALA A 325 1.30 5.22 1.72
C ALA A 325 2.17 6.12 0.86
N ALA A 326 3.39 5.69 0.51
CA ALA A 326 4.27 6.40 -0.41
C ALA A 326 3.67 6.43 -1.81
N LEU A 327 3.03 5.35 -2.25
CA LEU A 327 2.29 5.29 -3.52
C LEU A 327 1.06 6.23 -3.52
N LEU A 328 0.36 6.35 -2.39
CA LEU A 328 -0.78 7.26 -2.22
C LEU A 328 -0.38 8.73 -2.06
N LEU A 329 0.78 9.01 -1.45
CA LEU A 329 1.33 10.38 -1.35
C LEU A 329 1.93 10.83 -2.69
N ALA A 330 2.55 9.92 -3.46
CA ALA A 330 2.92 10.17 -4.85
C ALA A 330 1.69 10.48 -5.73
N TYR A 331 0.51 9.96 -5.37
CA TYR A 331 -0.76 10.26 -6.03
C TYR A 331 -1.33 11.65 -5.69
N GLN A 332 -0.89 12.29 -4.59
CA GLN A 332 -1.38 13.62 -4.18
C GLN A 332 -0.50 14.78 -4.66
N HIS A 333 0.63 14.51 -5.29
CA HIS A 333 1.39 15.56 -5.97
C HIS A 333 0.74 15.87 -7.34
N PRO A 334 0.32 17.13 -7.60
CA PRO A 334 0.00 17.52 -8.96
C PRO A 334 1.26 17.31 -9.81
N ALA A 335 1.12 16.60 -10.93
CA ALA A 335 2.20 16.35 -11.86
C ALA A 335 2.93 17.67 -12.22
N PRO A 336 4.26 17.66 -12.40
CA PRO A 336 4.98 18.83 -12.89
C PRO A 336 4.43 19.25 -14.27
N GLU A 337 4.49 20.55 -14.52
CA GLU A 337 3.90 21.26 -15.66
C GLU A 337 4.06 20.62 -17.05
N PRO A 338 3.12 20.88 -17.98
CA PRO A 338 2.99 20.15 -19.23
C PRO A 338 4.10 20.51 -20.23
N VAL A 339 4.79 19.48 -20.73
CA VAL A 339 5.56 19.57 -21.99
C VAL A 339 4.57 19.62 -23.16
N PRO A 340 4.78 20.46 -24.20
CA PRO A 340 3.71 20.97 -25.04
C PRO A 340 3.33 20.06 -26.23
N ALA A 341 2.13 20.35 -26.74
CA ALA A 341 1.62 20.15 -28.11
C ALA A 341 1.44 18.72 -28.67
N ALA A 342 2.15 17.70 -28.20
CA ALA A 342 1.96 16.33 -28.72
C ALA A 342 0.64 15.68 -28.24
N ALA A 343 0.12 16.08 -27.08
CA ALA A 343 -1.07 15.49 -26.47
C ALA A 343 -2.42 15.90 -27.11
N ARG A 344 -2.44 16.93 -27.98
CA ARG A 344 -3.70 17.34 -28.66
C ARG A 344 -4.15 16.37 -29.75
N LEU A 345 -3.28 15.50 -30.26
CA LEU A 345 -3.62 14.50 -31.28
C LEU A 345 -4.14 13.18 -30.68
N ALA A 346 -3.97 12.95 -29.37
CA ALA A 346 -4.41 11.74 -28.69
C ALA A 346 -5.92 11.72 -28.35
N GLY A 347 -6.54 12.89 -28.15
CA GLY A 347 -7.94 13.03 -27.74
C GLY A 347 -8.99 12.53 -28.75
N GLN A 348 -8.63 12.39 -30.03
CA GLN A 348 -9.55 11.89 -31.06
C GLN A 348 -9.54 10.35 -31.22
N GLY A 349 -8.65 9.63 -30.52
CA GLY A 349 -8.68 8.16 -30.50
C GLY A 349 -9.44 7.53 -29.35
N ALA A 350 -9.63 8.29 -28.26
CA ALA A 350 -10.14 7.76 -27.00
C ALA A 350 -11.67 7.50 -26.97
N GLN A 351 -12.43 7.91 -27.98
CA GLN A 351 -13.89 7.71 -28.02
C GLN A 351 -14.34 6.32 -28.46
N LEU A 352 -13.45 5.46 -29.00
CA LEU A 352 -13.81 4.13 -29.52
C LEU A 352 -13.41 2.95 -28.61
N THR A 353 -12.81 3.22 -27.46
CA THR A 353 -12.30 2.23 -26.50
C THR A 353 -13.36 1.61 -25.57
N ALA A 354 -14.60 2.09 -25.58
CA ALA A 354 -15.65 1.68 -24.64
C ALA A 354 -16.31 0.30 -24.93
N TYR A 355 -15.89 -0.43 -25.97
CA TYR A 355 -16.64 -1.60 -26.47
C TYR A 355 -15.93 -2.96 -26.44
N VAL A 356 -14.64 -3.05 -26.07
CA VAL A 356 -13.91 -4.34 -26.06
C VAL A 356 -13.57 -4.77 -24.63
N LYS A 357 -14.40 -5.66 -24.08
CA LYS A 357 -14.09 -6.36 -22.82
C LYS A 357 -13.03 -7.43 -23.09
N THR A 358 -11.94 -7.40 -22.31
CA THR A 358 -10.86 -8.40 -22.39
C THR A 358 -10.76 -9.25 -21.14
N HIS A 359 -10.43 -10.53 -21.33
CA HIS A 359 -10.22 -11.53 -20.27
C HIS A 359 -8.80 -11.44 -19.69
N SER A 360 -7.83 -11.00 -20.49
CA SER A 360 -6.47 -10.67 -20.07
C SER A 360 -6.48 -9.55 -19.02
N GLN A 361 -5.66 -9.67 -17.97
CA GLN A 361 -5.65 -8.67 -16.90
C GLN A 361 -4.85 -7.42 -17.26
N HIS A 362 -3.78 -7.58 -18.03
CA HIS A 362 -2.92 -6.48 -18.47
C HIS A 362 -2.88 -6.46 -19.99
N VAL A 363 -3.31 -5.36 -20.60
CA VAL A 363 -3.51 -5.20 -22.04
C VAL A 363 -2.96 -3.88 -22.52
N LEU A 364 -2.25 -3.90 -23.66
CA LEU A 364 -1.93 -2.71 -24.43
C LEU A 364 -2.12 -2.99 -25.91
N VAL A 365 -2.80 -2.09 -26.61
CA VAL A 365 -2.94 -2.09 -28.07
C VAL A 365 -2.50 -0.72 -28.58
N LEU A 366 -1.50 -0.69 -29.46
CA LEU A 366 -0.85 0.52 -29.94
C LEU A 366 -0.90 0.56 -31.47
N ASP A 367 -1.39 1.66 -32.03
CA ASP A 367 -1.14 2.03 -33.43
C ASP A 367 0.22 2.72 -33.51
N GLU A 368 1.20 2.05 -34.09
CA GLU A 368 2.58 2.53 -34.10
C GLU A 368 2.80 3.73 -35.01
N ALA A 369 2.05 3.84 -36.11
CA ALA A 369 2.23 4.94 -37.05
C ALA A 369 1.83 6.28 -36.43
N SER A 370 0.79 6.28 -35.60
CA SER A 370 0.31 7.45 -34.90
C SER A 370 0.84 7.57 -33.46
N GLY A 371 1.45 6.52 -32.92
CA GLY A 371 1.81 6.40 -31.51
C GLY A 371 0.60 6.32 -30.58
N ARG A 372 -0.60 6.10 -31.13
CA ARG A 372 -1.87 6.20 -30.39
C ARG A 372 -2.20 4.87 -29.72
N ILE A 373 -2.40 4.91 -28.41
CA ILE A 373 -2.92 3.77 -27.66
C ILE A 373 -4.40 3.59 -28.05
N LEU A 374 -4.71 2.43 -28.62
CA LEU A 374 -6.05 2.04 -29.05
C LEU A 374 -6.83 1.27 -27.98
N LEU A 375 -6.15 0.63 -27.02
CA LEU A 375 -6.74 -0.04 -25.86
C LEU A 375 -5.66 -0.20 -24.78
N GLN A 376 -6.01 0.05 -23.52
CA GLN A 376 -5.12 -0.14 -22.38
C GLN A 376 -5.93 -0.65 -21.19
N LYS A 377 -5.37 -1.63 -20.47
CA LYS A 377 -5.89 -2.14 -19.19
C LYS A 377 -4.69 -2.53 -18.33
N ASP A 378 -4.48 -1.84 -17.22
CA ASP A 378 -3.36 -2.09 -16.28
C ASP A 378 -2.00 -2.37 -16.97
N ALA A 379 -1.68 -1.57 -17.99
CA ALA A 379 -0.60 -1.86 -18.95
C ALA A 379 0.81 -1.69 -18.36
N ASP A 380 0.96 -0.94 -17.26
CA ASP A 380 2.23 -0.63 -16.63
C ASP A 380 2.59 -1.55 -15.46
N ALA A 381 1.70 -2.48 -15.08
CA ALA A 381 1.96 -3.44 -14.03
C ALA A 381 3.14 -4.38 -14.38
N SER A 382 4.15 -4.45 -13.50
CA SER A 382 5.24 -5.42 -13.65
C SER A 382 4.76 -6.80 -13.20
N VAL A 383 4.57 -7.70 -14.15
CA VAL A 383 4.04 -9.06 -13.92
C VAL A 383 4.89 -10.12 -14.59
N PRO A 384 4.86 -11.39 -14.15
CA PRO A 384 5.57 -12.46 -14.84
C PRO A 384 5.12 -12.58 -16.30
N ILE A 385 6.08 -12.68 -17.23
CA ILE A 385 5.78 -12.66 -18.69
C ILE A 385 6.04 -13.97 -19.41
N ALA A 386 6.45 -14.99 -18.66
CA ALA A 386 6.80 -16.29 -19.17
C ALA A 386 7.74 -16.21 -20.41
N SER A 387 7.50 -17.07 -21.41
CA SER A 387 8.33 -17.19 -22.62
C SER A 387 8.34 -15.95 -23.54
N LEU A 388 7.63 -14.86 -23.23
CA LEU A 388 7.86 -13.58 -23.92
C LEU A 388 9.30 -13.08 -23.70
N SER A 389 9.93 -13.49 -22.59
CA SER A 389 11.35 -13.27 -22.30
C SER A 389 12.29 -13.70 -23.44
N LYS A 390 11.91 -14.71 -24.22
CA LYS A 390 12.75 -15.24 -25.32
C LYS A 390 12.95 -14.26 -26.47
N LEU A 391 12.12 -13.23 -26.60
CA LEU A 391 12.37 -12.14 -27.55
C LEU A 391 13.61 -11.33 -27.14
N MET A 392 13.79 -11.08 -25.84
CA MET A 392 15.01 -10.47 -25.30
C MET A 392 16.22 -11.37 -25.55
N THR A 393 16.08 -12.68 -25.28
CA THR A 393 17.13 -13.67 -25.53
C THR A 393 17.57 -13.71 -26.99
N ALA A 394 16.61 -13.66 -27.93
CA ALA A 394 16.90 -13.61 -29.36
C ALA A 394 17.66 -12.34 -29.76
N MET A 395 17.19 -11.17 -29.31
CA MET A 395 17.87 -9.91 -29.62
C MET A 395 19.30 -9.88 -29.08
N VAL A 396 19.52 -10.31 -27.83
CA VAL A 396 20.87 -10.36 -27.24
C VAL A 396 21.78 -11.35 -27.97
N THR A 397 21.24 -12.51 -28.38
CA THR A 397 22.00 -13.52 -29.14
C THR A 397 22.40 -12.98 -30.51
N LEU A 398 21.49 -12.30 -31.21
CA LEU A 398 21.73 -11.74 -32.54
C LEU A 398 22.69 -10.54 -32.49
N ASP A 399 22.58 -9.67 -31.49
CA ASP A 399 23.47 -8.53 -31.29
C ASP A 399 24.93 -8.91 -31.10
N ALA A 400 25.19 -10.13 -30.59
CA ALA A 400 26.55 -10.60 -30.38
C ALA A 400 27.28 -10.97 -31.69
N GLY A 401 26.57 -11.06 -32.82
CA GLY A 401 27.19 -11.34 -34.12
C GLY A 401 27.95 -12.68 -34.19
N LEU A 402 27.52 -13.66 -33.40
CA LEU A 402 28.16 -14.98 -33.31
C LEU A 402 27.92 -15.81 -34.57
N ASP A 403 28.79 -16.78 -34.83
CA ASP A 403 28.63 -17.70 -35.96
C ASP A 403 27.34 -18.53 -35.81
N MET A 404 26.41 -18.35 -36.76
CA MET A 404 25.12 -19.04 -36.77
C MET A 404 25.24 -20.51 -37.15
N GLN A 405 26.35 -20.93 -37.78
CA GLN A 405 26.64 -22.32 -38.13
C GLN A 405 27.42 -23.06 -37.03
N GLU A 406 27.84 -22.36 -35.98
CA GLU A 406 28.52 -22.97 -34.83
C GLU A 406 27.68 -24.11 -34.27
N SER A 407 28.30 -25.29 -34.15
CA SER A 407 27.67 -26.48 -33.60
C SER A 407 27.64 -26.41 -32.07
N ILE A 408 26.45 -26.31 -31.49
CA ILE A 408 26.22 -26.23 -30.05
C ILE A 408 25.60 -27.54 -29.57
N THR A 409 26.28 -28.20 -28.65
CA THR A 409 25.77 -29.40 -27.98
C THR A 409 24.88 -29.03 -26.81
N ILE A 410 23.66 -29.60 -26.79
CA ILE A 410 22.76 -29.55 -25.64
C ILE A 410 23.41 -30.34 -24.48
N SER A 411 23.69 -29.65 -23.39
CA SER A 411 24.29 -30.19 -22.17
C SER A 411 23.22 -30.57 -21.13
N ALA A 412 23.64 -31.23 -20.05
CA ALA A 412 22.76 -31.52 -18.92
C ALA A 412 22.29 -30.23 -18.20
N GLU A 413 23.10 -29.17 -18.21
CA GLU A 413 22.80 -27.87 -17.59
C GLU A 413 21.71 -27.10 -18.35
N ASP A 414 21.47 -27.44 -19.61
CA ASP A 414 20.43 -26.81 -20.43
C ASP A 414 19.03 -27.33 -20.09
N VAL A 415 18.92 -28.38 -19.27
CA VAL A 415 17.65 -28.91 -18.79
C VAL A 415 17.14 -28.03 -17.63
N PRO A 416 16.04 -27.27 -17.82
CA PRO A 416 15.58 -26.36 -16.77
C PRO A 416 15.12 -27.11 -15.52
N LEU A 417 15.48 -26.60 -14.34
CA LEU A 417 15.05 -27.15 -13.05
C LEU A 417 13.56 -26.84 -12.78
N GLY A 418 12.79 -27.84 -12.35
CA GLY A 418 11.52 -27.61 -11.62
C GLY A 418 10.20 -27.64 -12.40
N LEU A 419 10.16 -27.91 -13.70
CA LEU A 419 8.90 -28.00 -14.47
C LEU A 419 8.96 -29.09 -15.56
N HIS A 420 7.80 -29.67 -15.91
CA HIS A 420 7.62 -30.52 -17.09
C HIS A 420 7.72 -29.69 -18.39
N SER A 421 8.89 -29.11 -18.64
CA SER A 421 9.26 -28.47 -19.90
C SER A 421 9.35 -29.56 -20.97
N LYS A 422 8.33 -29.66 -21.83
CA LYS A 422 8.28 -30.60 -22.95
C LYS A 422 9.26 -30.18 -24.06
N SER A 423 10.56 -30.41 -23.86
CA SER A 423 11.54 -30.31 -24.94
C SER A 423 11.80 -31.70 -25.52
N ARG A 424 11.81 -31.79 -26.86
CA ARG A 424 12.15 -33.01 -27.60
C ARG A 424 13.64 -33.08 -27.96
N LEU A 425 14.45 -32.11 -27.52
CA LEU A 425 15.89 -32.05 -27.77
C LEU A 425 16.65 -32.88 -26.73
N PRO A 426 17.21 -34.06 -27.06
CA PRO A 426 17.94 -34.85 -26.09
C PRO A 426 19.28 -34.21 -25.72
N VAL A 427 19.73 -34.45 -24.48
CA VAL A 427 21.10 -34.12 -24.06
C VAL A 427 22.09 -34.87 -24.94
N GLY A 428 23.15 -34.18 -25.36
CA GLY A 428 24.16 -34.66 -26.31
C GLY A 428 23.83 -34.39 -27.78
N LEU A 429 22.64 -33.87 -28.11
CA LEU A 429 22.34 -33.44 -29.47
C LEU A 429 23.12 -32.16 -29.79
N SER A 430 23.85 -32.15 -30.91
CA SER A 430 24.46 -30.94 -31.46
C SER A 430 23.61 -30.36 -32.59
N LEU A 431 23.31 -29.07 -32.52
CA LEU A 431 22.59 -28.31 -33.54
C LEU A 431 23.34 -27.01 -33.81
N SER A 432 23.15 -26.43 -35.00
CA SER A 432 23.68 -25.10 -35.27
C SER A 432 23.01 -24.06 -34.36
N ARG A 433 23.73 -22.96 -34.06
CA ARG A 433 23.16 -21.81 -33.34
C ARG A 433 21.88 -21.30 -33.98
N GLN A 434 21.82 -21.28 -35.31
CA GLN A 434 20.61 -20.98 -36.07
C GLN A 434 19.45 -21.92 -35.71
N ALA A 435 19.66 -23.24 -35.76
CA ALA A 435 18.61 -24.20 -35.44
C ALA A 435 18.13 -24.08 -33.99
N LEU A 436 19.01 -23.71 -33.04
CA LEU A 436 18.60 -23.41 -31.68
C LEU A 436 17.78 -22.12 -31.58
N LEU A 437 18.11 -21.08 -32.35
CA LEU A 437 17.31 -19.85 -32.42
C LEU A 437 15.91 -20.14 -32.99
N ASP A 438 15.83 -20.96 -34.04
CA ASP A 438 14.58 -21.41 -34.67
C ASP A 438 13.71 -22.15 -33.63
N LEU A 439 14.28 -23.13 -32.94
CA LEU A 439 13.59 -23.92 -31.92
C LEU A 439 13.21 -23.08 -30.69
N MET A 440 13.97 -22.03 -30.36
CA MET A 440 13.63 -21.12 -29.28
C MET A 440 12.43 -20.22 -29.62
N LEU A 441 12.32 -19.75 -30.87
CA LEU A 441 11.27 -18.78 -31.25
C LEU A 441 10.00 -19.46 -31.80
N ILE A 442 10.12 -20.55 -32.56
CA ILE A 442 8.99 -21.22 -33.21
C ILE A 442 8.17 -22.02 -32.18
N PRO A 443 8.65 -23.18 -31.65
CA PRO A 443 7.93 -23.95 -30.65
C PRO A 443 8.15 -23.46 -29.22
N SER A 444 8.95 -22.41 -28.99
CA SER A 444 9.25 -21.87 -27.67
C SER A 444 10.10 -22.79 -26.77
N ASP A 445 11.07 -23.53 -27.34
CA ASP A 445 11.87 -24.52 -26.61
C ASP A 445 12.80 -23.87 -25.57
N ASN A 446 12.75 -24.37 -24.33
CA ASN A 446 13.54 -23.83 -23.21
C ASN A 446 14.99 -24.32 -23.22
N ARG A 447 15.27 -25.55 -23.70
CA ARG A 447 16.63 -26.08 -23.75
C ARG A 447 17.45 -25.33 -24.79
N ALA A 448 16.83 -24.99 -25.92
CA ALA A 448 17.45 -24.14 -26.92
C ALA A 448 17.83 -22.76 -26.36
N ALA A 449 16.92 -22.11 -25.62
CA ALA A 449 17.20 -20.83 -24.96
C ALA A 449 18.35 -20.91 -23.94
N LYS A 450 18.40 -21.95 -23.10
CA LYS A 450 19.51 -22.19 -22.15
C LYS A 450 20.83 -22.41 -22.88
N ALA A 451 20.85 -23.24 -23.92
CA ALA A 451 22.06 -23.53 -24.68
C ALA A 451 22.62 -22.28 -25.37
N LEU A 452 21.76 -21.43 -25.94
CA LEU A 452 22.16 -20.14 -26.53
C LEU A 452 22.79 -19.21 -25.50
N ALA A 453 22.20 -19.09 -24.30
CA ALA A 453 22.73 -18.24 -23.24
C ALA A 453 24.03 -18.81 -22.62
N ARG A 454 24.11 -20.13 -22.41
CA ARG A 454 25.31 -20.79 -21.86
C ARG A 454 26.51 -20.67 -22.79
N THR A 455 26.29 -20.71 -24.10
CA THR A 455 27.33 -20.57 -25.13
C THR A 455 27.55 -19.14 -25.59
N TYR A 456 27.01 -18.15 -24.88
CA TYR A 456 27.30 -16.75 -25.10
C TYR A 456 28.73 -16.41 -24.62
N PRO A 457 29.43 -15.43 -25.22
CA PRO A 457 30.73 -14.97 -24.70
C PRO A 457 30.68 -14.58 -23.21
N GLY A 458 31.49 -15.23 -22.38
CA GLY A 458 31.43 -15.08 -20.92
C GLY A 458 30.34 -15.92 -20.23
N GLY A 459 29.77 -16.89 -20.94
CA GLY A 459 28.73 -17.80 -20.44
C GLY A 459 27.41 -17.09 -20.14
N GLU A 460 26.60 -17.73 -19.30
CA GLU A 460 25.29 -17.19 -18.91
C GLU A 460 25.40 -15.85 -18.16
N ALA A 461 26.48 -15.62 -17.41
CA ALA A 461 26.74 -14.33 -16.76
C ALA A 461 26.97 -13.21 -17.79
N GLY A 462 27.77 -13.48 -18.84
CA GLY A 462 27.97 -12.55 -19.96
C GLY A 462 26.67 -12.24 -20.71
N PHE A 463 25.84 -13.27 -20.92
CA PHE A 463 24.51 -13.12 -21.51
C PHE A 463 23.61 -12.20 -20.68
N LEU A 464 23.51 -12.42 -19.36
CA LEU A 464 22.67 -11.60 -18.48
C LEU A 464 23.16 -10.15 -18.38
N ALA A 465 24.47 -9.91 -18.42
CA ALA A 465 25.03 -8.57 -18.51
C ALA A 465 24.63 -7.87 -19.83
N ALA A 466 24.58 -8.60 -20.95
CA ALA A 466 24.10 -8.07 -22.22
C ALA A 466 22.59 -7.79 -22.21
N VAL A 467 21.78 -8.66 -21.58
CA VAL A 467 20.36 -8.43 -21.32
C VAL A 467 20.14 -7.13 -20.55
N GLN A 468 20.87 -6.92 -19.45
CA GLN A 468 20.73 -5.69 -18.66
C GLN A 468 21.09 -4.45 -19.48
N ARG A 469 22.16 -4.48 -20.29
CA ARG A 469 22.51 -3.37 -21.19
C ARG A 469 21.39 -3.09 -22.19
N LYS A 470 20.76 -4.14 -22.74
CA LYS A 470 19.64 -3.98 -23.69
C LYS A 470 18.38 -3.43 -23.01
N ILE A 471 18.05 -3.85 -21.79
CA ILE A 471 16.95 -3.28 -20.99
C ILE A 471 17.14 -1.77 -20.82
N GLN A 472 18.35 -1.33 -20.47
CA GLN A 472 18.66 0.10 -20.33
C GLN A 472 18.60 0.84 -21.67
N ALA A 473 19.18 0.28 -22.74
CA ALA A 473 19.18 0.88 -24.06
C ALA A 473 17.75 1.10 -24.61
N LEU A 474 16.86 0.13 -24.36
CA LEU A 474 15.45 0.19 -24.75
C LEU A 474 14.56 0.93 -23.75
N ARG A 475 15.13 1.41 -22.64
CA ARG A 475 14.43 2.11 -21.54
C ARG A 475 13.25 1.32 -20.99
N LEU A 476 13.44 0.02 -20.79
CA LEU A 476 12.41 -0.89 -20.25
C LEU A 476 12.41 -0.81 -18.71
N GLN A 477 11.65 0.14 -18.17
CA GLN A 477 11.71 0.52 -16.75
C GLN A 477 11.11 -0.51 -15.78
N GLN A 478 10.17 -1.32 -16.26
CA GLN A 478 9.43 -2.32 -15.48
C GLN A 478 9.87 -3.75 -15.80
N THR A 479 10.95 -3.92 -16.56
CA THR A 479 11.42 -5.20 -17.08
C THR A 479 12.60 -5.73 -16.28
N VAL A 480 12.49 -6.96 -15.81
CA VAL A 480 13.56 -7.75 -15.18
C VAL A 480 13.62 -9.10 -15.86
N ILE A 481 14.80 -9.49 -16.34
CA ILE A 481 15.07 -10.81 -16.93
C ILE A 481 16.29 -11.40 -16.23
N GLU A 482 16.09 -12.44 -15.43
CA GLU A 482 17.17 -13.11 -14.67
C GLU A 482 17.63 -14.43 -15.31
N GLU A 483 16.89 -14.94 -16.30
CA GLU A 483 17.21 -16.17 -17.01
C GLU A 483 16.61 -16.16 -18.43
N PRO A 484 17.16 -16.93 -19.39
CA PRO A 484 16.87 -16.75 -20.83
C PRO A 484 15.53 -17.35 -21.31
N THR A 485 14.83 -18.12 -20.48
CA THR A 485 13.69 -18.95 -20.90
C THR A 485 12.34 -18.32 -20.58
N GLY A 486 12.23 -17.55 -19.49
CA GLY A 486 10.94 -17.13 -18.93
C GLY A 486 10.22 -18.21 -18.13
N ILE A 487 10.95 -19.18 -17.58
CA ILE A 487 10.43 -20.12 -16.58
C ILE A 487 10.34 -19.45 -15.22
N SER A 488 11.30 -18.59 -14.89
CA SER A 488 11.30 -17.93 -13.58
C SER A 488 10.13 -16.94 -13.49
N PRO A 489 9.36 -16.97 -12.39
CA PRO A 489 8.36 -15.93 -12.14
C PRO A 489 8.98 -14.55 -11.89
N ARG A 490 10.30 -14.48 -11.66
CA ARG A 490 11.04 -13.22 -11.51
C ARG A 490 11.41 -12.59 -12.85
N ASN A 491 11.20 -13.29 -13.97
CA ASN A 491 11.19 -12.64 -15.29
C ASN A 491 9.88 -11.86 -15.44
N THR A 492 9.92 -10.57 -15.12
CA THR A 492 8.75 -9.68 -15.15
C THR A 492 8.91 -8.56 -16.17
N SER A 493 7.79 -8.04 -16.66
CA SER A 493 7.71 -6.85 -17.51
C SER A 493 6.29 -6.29 -17.45
N SER A 494 6.11 -5.07 -17.95
CA SER A 494 4.81 -4.49 -18.23
C SER A 494 4.39 -4.66 -19.69
N ALA A 495 3.10 -4.48 -19.99
CA ALA A 495 2.60 -4.50 -21.37
C ALA A 495 3.18 -3.32 -22.19
N THR A 496 3.40 -2.17 -21.55
CA THR A 496 4.07 -0.99 -22.12
C THR A 496 5.50 -1.29 -22.55
N ASP A 497 6.29 -1.89 -21.66
CA ASP A 497 7.67 -2.28 -21.98
C ASP A 497 7.72 -3.37 -23.05
N LEU A 498 6.80 -4.33 -22.99
CA LEU A 498 6.69 -5.38 -24.01
C LEU A 498 6.30 -4.84 -25.39
N ALA A 499 5.53 -3.75 -25.47
CA ALA A 499 5.27 -3.10 -26.76
C ALA A 499 6.53 -2.45 -27.34
N ARG A 500 7.38 -1.84 -26.50
CA ARG A 500 8.71 -1.35 -26.92
C ARG A 500 9.63 -2.50 -27.33
N LEU A 501 9.60 -3.60 -26.58
CA LEU A 501 10.32 -4.82 -26.91
C LEU A 501 9.88 -5.39 -28.27
N ALA A 502 8.57 -5.41 -28.56
CA ALA A 502 8.01 -5.83 -29.84
C ALA A 502 8.47 -4.92 -30.99
N ALA A 503 8.47 -3.60 -30.75
CA ALA A 503 8.94 -2.62 -31.71
C ALA A 503 10.42 -2.83 -32.05
N ALA A 504 11.27 -2.99 -31.03
CA ALA A 504 12.69 -3.26 -31.20
C ALA A 504 12.93 -4.63 -31.89
N ALA A 505 12.20 -5.66 -31.48
CA ALA A 505 12.33 -7.01 -32.02
C ALA A 505 12.01 -7.08 -33.52
N SER A 506 11.10 -6.25 -34.04
CA SER A 506 10.79 -6.24 -35.48
C SER A 506 11.94 -5.73 -36.34
N ALA A 507 12.87 -4.95 -35.76
CA ALA A 507 14.02 -4.44 -36.49
C ALA A 507 15.02 -5.56 -36.84
N TYR A 508 14.85 -6.75 -36.24
CA TYR A 508 15.60 -7.95 -36.56
C TYR A 508 14.82 -8.78 -37.58
N PRO A 509 15.27 -8.85 -38.86
CA PRO A 509 14.59 -9.66 -39.89
C PRO A 509 14.46 -11.13 -39.48
N GLU A 510 15.48 -11.62 -38.76
CA GLU A 510 15.53 -12.97 -38.23
C GLU A 510 14.40 -13.25 -37.22
N ILE A 511 14.18 -12.36 -36.26
CA ILE A 511 13.10 -12.53 -35.27
C ILE A 511 11.74 -12.47 -35.96
N SER A 512 11.53 -11.50 -36.86
CA SER A 512 10.28 -11.39 -37.62
C SER A 512 10.00 -12.66 -38.43
N ARG A 513 11.00 -13.20 -39.14
CA ARG A 513 10.87 -14.45 -39.90
C ARG A 513 10.56 -15.65 -39.00
N LEU A 514 11.34 -15.84 -37.93
CA LEU A 514 11.20 -17.03 -37.09
C LEU A 514 9.90 -17.02 -36.29
N THR A 515 9.50 -15.88 -35.74
CA THR A 515 8.25 -15.79 -34.97
C THR A 515 6.98 -15.99 -35.82
N THR A 516 7.09 -15.82 -37.13
CA THR A 516 5.98 -15.96 -38.11
C THR A 516 6.09 -17.23 -38.97
N THR A 517 7.12 -18.07 -38.74
CA THR A 517 7.24 -19.38 -39.38
C THR A 517 6.27 -20.37 -38.74
N SER A 518 5.38 -20.99 -39.53
CA SER A 518 4.31 -21.88 -39.03
C SER A 518 4.84 -23.21 -38.47
N GLU A 519 5.85 -23.77 -39.11
CA GLU A 519 6.48 -25.02 -38.70
C GLU A 519 7.97 -25.06 -39.10
N HIS A 520 8.73 -25.86 -38.37
CA HIS A 520 10.14 -26.10 -38.65
C HIS A 520 10.50 -27.54 -38.27
N SER A 521 11.27 -28.21 -39.12
CA SER A 521 11.68 -29.60 -38.91
C SER A 521 13.17 -29.70 -38.67
N VAL A 522 13.55 -30.41 -37.62
CA VAL A 522 14.96 -30.68 -37.28
C VAL A 522 15.21 -32.17 -37.27
N ARG A 523 16.33 -32.60 -37.84
CA ARG A 523 16.73 -34.01 -37.86
C ARG A 523 17.34 -34.40 -36.51
N ILE A 524 16.64 -35.24 -35.75
CA ILE A 524 17.06 -35.75 -34.44
C ILE A 524 17.23 -37.26 -34.54
N LYS A 525 18.46 -37.76 -34.30
CA LYS A 525 18.79 -39.20 -34.39
C LYS A 525 18.34 -39.84 -35.72
N GLY A 526 18.56 -39.13 -36.83
CA GLY A 526 18.23 -39.60 -38.18
C GLY A 526 16.75 -39.51 -38.58
N LYS A 527 15.86 -39.01 -37.71
CA LYS A 527 14.44 -38.78 -38.01
C LYS A 527 14.14 -37.29 -38.07
N ASP A 528 13.32 -36.88 -39.03
CA ASP A 528 12.86 -35.49 -39.10
C ASP A 528 11.74 -35.28 -38.08
N VAL A 529 11.95 -34.34 -37.16
CA VAL A 529 11.01 -34.00 -36.08
C VAL A 529 10.43 -32.64 -36.37
N ALA A 530 9.14 -32.60 -36.72
CA ALA A 530 8.41 -31.36 -37.00
C ALA A 530 7.97 -30.65 -35.72
N TYR A 531 8.26 -29.35 -35.62
CA TYR A 531 7.87 -28.43 -34.57
C TYR A 531 6.91 -27.40 -35.13
N GLN A 532 5.78 -27.19 -34.46
CA GLN A 532 4.81 -26.18 -34.84
C GLN A 532 5.01 -24.91 -34.04
N ASN A 533 4.63 -23.78 -34.63
CA ASN A 533 4.64 -22.51 -33.94
C ASN A 533 3.71 -22.54 -32.71
N SER A 534 4.20 -22.00 -31.60
CA SER A 534 3.45 -21.87 -30.36
C SER A 534 2.26 -20.89 -30.42
N ASN A 535 2.14 -20.11 -31.49
CA ASN A 535 1.01 -19.22 -31.74
C ASN A 535 0.08 -19.80 -32.83
N PRO A 536 -1.18 -20.18 -32.50
CA PRO A 536 -2.10 -20.78 -33.45
C PRO A 536 -2.62 -19.81 -34.54
N LEU A 537 -2.35 -18.51 -34.40
CA LEU A 537 -2.74 -17.49 -35.38
C LEU A 537 -1.79 -17.45 -36.59
N ILE A 538 -0.59 -18.00 -36.47
CA ILE A 538 0.41 -18.02 -37.54
C ILE A 538 -0.06 -18.96 -38.65
N GLY A 539 -0.04 -18.47 -39.90
CA GLY A 539 -0.49 -19.22 -41.08
C GLY A 539 -2.00 -19.14 -41.35
N GLN A 540 -2.78 -18.47 -40.49
CA GLN A 540 -4.18 -18.17 -40.79
C GLN A 540 -4.27 -17.05 -41.83
N LYS A 541 -5.10 -17.23 -42.87
CA LYS A 541 -5.20 -16.32 -44.03
C LYS A 541 -5.48 -14.86 -43.66
N ASP A 542 -6.22 -14.64 -42.58
CA ASP A 542 -6.66 -13.31 -42.23
C ASP A 542 -5.60 -12.54 -41.42
N TRP A 543 -4.50 -13.14 -41.00
CA TRP A 543 -3.53 -12.53 -40.10
C TRP A 543 -2.20 -12.20 -40.81
N ASP A 544 -1.89 -10.91 -40.97
CA ASP A 544 -0.59 -10.42 -41.42
C ASP A 544 0.27 -10.07 -40.18
N ILE A 545 0.98 -11.07 -39.66
CA ILE A 545 1.75 -10.96 -38.41
C ILE A 545 3.22 -10.67 -38.75
N VAL A 546 3.80 -9.69 -38.06
CA VAL A 546 5.21 -9.28 -38.23
C VAL A 546 6.08 -9.86 -37.12
N VAL A 547 5.61 -9.80 -35.86
CA VAL A 547 6.29 -10.40 -34.70
C VAL A 547 5.25 -11.03 -33.80
N ALA A 548 5.51 -12.24 -33.32
CA ALA A 548 4.64 -12.86 -32.32
C ALA A 548 5.43 -13.66 -31.29
N LYS A 549 4.95 -13.65 -30.05
CA LYS A 549 5.38 -14.63 -29.06
C LYS A 549 4.26 -14.94 -28.10
N THR A 550 4.13 -16.21 -27.74
CA THR A 550 3.24 -16.67 -26.67
C THR A 550 4.05 -17.06 -25.44
N GLY A 551 3.41 -16.98 -24.28
CA GLY A 551 3.98 -17.39 -22.99
C GLY A 551 2.94 -18.06 -22.11
N PHE A 552 3.36 -19.05 -21.33
CA PHE A 552 2.56 -19.62 -20.26
C PHE A 552 3.46 -20.11 -19.13
N SER A 553 3.12 -19.72 -17.91
CA SER A 553 3.54 -20.37 -16.68
C SER A 553 2.37 -20.32 -15.69
N ARG A 554 2.47 -21.04 -14.57
CA ARG A 554 1.45 -20.95 -13.53
C ARG A 554 1.31 -19.53 -12.98
N ASP A 555 2.43 -18.84 -12.84
CA ASP A 555 2.49 -17.49 -12.26
C ASP A 555 2.15 -16.38 -13.27
N ALA A 556 2.47 -16.56 -14.55
CA ALA A 556 2.22 -15.56 -15.60
C ALA A 556 0.80 -15.63 -16.21
N GLY A 557 0.09 -16.75 -16.01
CA GLY A 557 -1.09 -17.06 -16.81
C GLY A 557 -0.75 -17.19 -18.30
N ARG A 558 -1.71 -16.95 -19.18
CA ARG A 558 -1.52 -17.01 -20.64
C ARG A 558 -1.17 -15.62 -21.17
N CYS A 559 0.02 -15.50 -21.74
CA CYS A 559 0.54 -14.27 -22.35
C CYS A 559 0.60 -14.40 -23.88
N MET A 560 0.43 -13.27 -24.57
CA MET A 560 0.72 -13.11 -25.99
C MET A 560 1.20 -11.69 -26.26
N LEU A 561 2.26 -11.57 -27.05
CA LEU A 561 2.70 -10.34 -27.69
C LEU A 561 2.58 -10.56 -29.19
N LEU A 562 1.91 -9.64 -29.87
CA LEU A 562 1.60 -9.73 -31.29
C LEU A 562 1.74 -8.37 -31.94
N ARG A 563 2.59 -8.24 -32.95
CA ARG A 563 2.62 -7.10 -33.87
C ARG A 563 2.13 -7.56 -35.23
N ALA A 564 1.05 -6.95 -35.72
CA ALA A 564 0.39 -7.35 -36.96
C ALA A 564 -0.10 -6.14 -37.75
N LYS A 565 -0.20 -6.29 -39.07
CA LYS A 565 -0.87 -5.33 -39.94
C LYS A 565 -2.37 -5.62 -39.93
N ILE A 566 -3.15 -4.66 -39.46
CA ILE A 566 -4.62 -4.75 -39.38
C ILE A 566 -5.20 -3.50 -39.99
N ALA A 567 -6.09 -3.66 -40.96
CA ALA A 567 -6.67 -2.56 -41.74
C ALA A 567 -5.60 -1.57 -42.28
N GLY A 568 -4.47 -2.10 -42.75
CA GLY A 568 -3.35 -1.31 -43.30
C GLY A 568 -2.46 -0.61 -42.27
N LYS A 569 -2.67 -0.80 -40.96
CA LYS A 569 -1.89 -0.18 -39.88
C LYS A 569 -1.07 -1.21 -39.11
N ASN A 570 0.13 -0.84 -38.68
CA ASN A 570 0.94 -1.65 -37.78
C ASN A 570 0.39 -1.52 -36.35
N ILE A 571 -0.24 -2.60 -35.87
CA ILE A 571 -0.81 -2.67 -34.53
C ILE A 571 0.02 -3.61 -33.67
N THR A 572 0.47 -3.12 -32.52
CA THR A 572 1.11 -3.94 -31.48
C THR A 572 0.11 -4.21 -30.37
N MET A 573 -0.17 -5.48 -30.11
CA MET A 573 -1.03 -5.99 -29.04
C MET A 573 -0.19 -6.76 -28.03
N VAL A 574 -0.36 -6.45 -26.76
CA VAL A 574 0.21 -7.18 -25.64
C VAL A 574 -0.91 -7.56 -24.70
N LEU A 575 -1.02 -8.85 -24.40
CA LEU A 575 -2.06 -9.46 -23.58
C LEU A 575 -1.40 -10.36 -22.54
N LEU A 576 -1.52 -10.03 -21.26
CA LEU A 576 -0.89 -10.76 -20.16
C LEU A 576 -1.93 -11.28 -19.18
N ASN A 577 -1.61 -12.42 -18.57
CA ASN A 577 -2.39 -13.04 -17.51
C ASN A 577 -3.86 -13.33 -17.90
N ALA A 578 -4.08 -13.91 -19.08
CA ALA A 578 -5.37 -14.53 -19.39
C ALA A 578 -5.48 -15.91 -18.72
N GLN A 579 -6.69 -16.29 -18.31
CA GLN A 579 -6.93 -17.54 -17.57
C GLN A 579 -6.62 -18.79 -18.39
N ASN A 580 -6.97 -18.78 -19.68
CA ASN A 580 -6.79 -19.91 -20.58
C ASN A 580 -6.51 -19.41 -22.02
N PRO A 581 -5.98 -20.27 -22.91
CA PRO A 581 -5.52 -19.83 -24.22
C PRO A 581 -6.68 -19.41 -25.14
N ASP A 582 -7.88 -19.97 -24.96
CA ASP A 582 -9.05 -19.67 -25.80
C ASP A 582 -9.55 -18.25 -25.53
N LEU A 583 -9.70 -17.87 -24.25
CA LEU A 583 -10.08 -16.51 -23.85
C LEU A 583 -9.05 -15.46 -24.30
N ARG A 584 -7.76 -15.79 -24.22
CA ARG A 584 -6.70 -14.93 -24.73
C ARG A 584 -6.82 -14.74 -26.25
N ASN A 585 -7.13 -15.80 -27.00
CA ASN A 585 -7.29 -15.72 -28.44
C ASN A 585 -8.58 -14.97 -28.82
N GLU A 586 -9.64 -15.11 -28.02
CA GLU A 586 -10.87 -14.33 -28.16
C GLU A 586 -10.61 -12.83 -27.97
N ASP A 587 -9.80 -12.44 -26.99
CA ASP A 587 -9.37 -11.06 -26.79
C ASP A 587 -8.68 -10.51 -28.07
N VAL A 588 -7.74 -11.26 -28.64
CA VAL A 588 -7.04 -10.88 -29.88
C VAL A 588 -8.02 -10.69 -31.05
N GLY A 589 -8.96 -11.61 -31.22
CA GLY A 589 -9.98 -11.52 -32.27
C GLY A 589 -10.93 -10.32 -32.09
N SER A 590 -11.32 -10.03 -30.85
CA SER A 590 -12.17 -8.88 -30.52
C SER A 590 -11.45 -7.55 -30.72
N ILE A 591 -10.18 -7.46 -30.34
CA ILE A 591 -9.34 -6.28 -30.59
C ILE A 591 -9.17 -6.05 -32.08
N ARG A 592 -8.92 -7.09 -32.87
CA ARG A 592 -8.81 -6.97 -34.32
C ARG A 592 -10.09 -6.39 -34.94
N ARG A 593 -11.25 -6.96 -34.63
CA ARG A 593 -12.54 -6.46 -35.13
C ARG A 593 -12.77 -4.99 -34.77
N MET A 594 -12.34 -4.58 -33.58
CA MET A 594 -12.37 -3.18 -33.14
C MET A 594 -11.46 -2.30 -34.01
N VAL A 595 -10.22 -2.72 -34.28
CA VAL A 595 -9.32 -1.94 -35.15
C VAL A 595 -9.89 -1.82 -36.57
N GLU A 596 -10.44 -2.90 -37.12
CA GLU A 596 -11.05 -2.91 -38.45
C GLU A 596 -12.29 -2.00 -38.52
N SER A 597 -13.14 -1.99 -37.50
CA SER A 597 -14.31 -1.09 -37.44
C SER A 597 -13.92 0.38 -37.26
N MET A 598 -12.84 0.67 -36.53
CA MET A 598 -12.29 2.03 -36.45
C MET A 598 -11.77 2.53 -37.81
N ALA A 599 -11.20 1.64 -38.61
CA ALA A 599 -10.67 1.99 -39.93
C ALA A 599 -11.77 2.24 -40.96
N SER A 600 -12.92 1.55 -40.88
CA SER A 600 -14.04 1.76 -41.80
C SER A 600 -14.82 3.07 -41.54
N LEU A 601 -14.66 3.68 -40.37
CA LEU A 601 -15.36 4.92 -39.96
C LEU A 601 -14.63 6.22 -40.38
N THR A 602 -13.48 6.18 -41.06
CA THR A 602 -12.75 7.40 -41.47
C THR A 602 -12.18 7.33 -42.89
N PRO A 603 -12.58 8.22 -43.82
CA PRO A 603 -11.75 8.64 -44.95
C PRO A 603 -11.37 10.11 -44.79
N LEU A 604 -10.19 10.43 -44.24
CA LEU A 604 -9.62 11.79 -44.27
C LEU A 604 -8.08 11.74 -44.48
N PRO A 605 -7.51 12.74 -45.17
CA PRO A 605 -6.17 12.69 -45.77
C PRO A 605 -5.05 12.87 -44.72
N PRO A 606 -3.80 12.49 -45.06
CA PRO A 606 -2.72 12.47 -44.08
C PRO A 606 -2.35 13.88 -43.61
N PRO A 607 -2.03 14.08 -42.31
CA PRO A 607 -1.54 15.36 -41.81
C PRO A 607 -0.10 15.63 -42.30
N LYS A 608 0.23 16.91 -42.47
CA LYS A 608 1.55 17.39 -42.90
C LYS A 608 2.65 16.94 -41.94
N ARG A 609 3.72 16.38 -42.50
CA ARG A 609 4.90 15.84 -41.81
C ARG A 609 5.60 16.90 -40.97
N ASP A 610 5.72 16.65 -39.67
CA ASP A 610 6.61 17.37 -38.76
C ASP A 610 8.01 16.70 -38.74
N PRO A 611 9.12 17.40 -39.07
CA PRO A 611 10.45 16.83 -39.13
C PRO A 611 11.04 16.38 -37.78
N GLY A 612 10.43 16.74 -36.65
CA GLY A 612 11.00 16.57 -35.31
C GLY A 612 11.07 15.14 -34.74
N PHE A 613 10.42 14.15 -35.36
CA PHE A 613 10.29 12.80 -34.79
C PHE A 613 11.19 11.72 -35.43
N ARG A 614 12.24 12.13 -36.16
CA ARG A 614 13.28 11.19 -36.63
C ARG A 614 14.30 10.76 -35.56
N ALA A 615 14.25 11.33 -34.35
CA ALA A 615 15.26 11.08 -33.30
C ALA A 615 14.82 10.12 -32.18
N VAL A 616 13.67 9.45 -32.29
CA VAL A 616 13.18 8.48 -31.28
C VAL A 616 13.05 7.06 -31.84
N ILE A 617 13.31 6.86 -33.15
CA ILE A 617 13.37 5.54 -33.79
C ILE A 617 14.61 5.48 -34.70
N ALA A 618 15.77 5.78 -34.14
CA ALA A 618 17.09 5.47 -34.70
C ALA A 618 17.87 4.66 -33.67
#